data_AF-A0A7J8ZBK4-F1
#
_entry.id   AF-A0A7J8ZBK4-F1
#
_cell.length_a   1.000
_cell.length_b   1.000
_cell.length_c   1.000
_cell.angle_alpha   90.00
_cell.angle_beta   90.00
_cell.angle_gamma   90.00
#
_symmetry.space_group_name_H-M   'P 1'
#
loop_
_entity.id
_entity.type
_entity.pdbx_description
1 polymer ?
#
loop_
_entity_poly.entity_id
_entity_poly.type
_entity_poly.pdbx_seq_one_letter_code
_entity_poly.pdbx_strand_id
1 'polypeptide(L)'
;MQEGNKILSNKFGYRKMATPSTLCCAVLLFLFPLQFMATTTPSCPGDCEPNDADDNDRIHFAQNLEFLEAEFFLYGALGKGLDAFEPEFAKGGPPPIGGRRANLDYLTRRIVEEFGYQEIGHNREIVRRTGGIPRPLIDISSESFAKLFDKAAGYNLDPPFDPYEDPIKYMLAVYAIPYVGLNGYVGTNPCLKKFASKQVNKNLILLKADIKDILIILVKS
;
A
#
# COMPACT_ATOMS: atom_id res chain seq x y z
N MET A 1 -3.73 -86.79 -22.01
CA MET A 1 -2.43 -87.37 -22.40
C MET A 1 -1.35 -86.49 -21.80
N GLN A 2 -0.45 -87.09 -21.02
CA GLN A 2 0.74 -86.46 -20.45
C GLN A 2 1.71 -86.05 -21.56
N GLU A 3 2.47 -84.96 -21.36
CA GLU A 3 3.94 -85.00 -21.44
C GLU A 3 4.53 -83.66 -21.00
N GLY A 4 5.50 -83.74 -20.09
CA GLY A 4 6.35 -82.61 -19.72
C GLY A 4 7.61 -82.57 -20.57
N ASN A 5 8.30 -81.42 -20.57
CA ASN A 5 9.74 -81.41 -20.78
C ASN A 5 10.40 -80.16 -20.16
N LYS A 6 11.41 -80.40 -19.32
CA LYS A 6 12.34 -79.42 -18.73
C LYS A 6 13.31 -78.93 -19.81
N ILE A 7 13.69 -77.64 -19.83
CA ILE A 7 15.09 -77.19 -20.06
C ILE A 7 15.40 -75.85 -19.33
N LEU A 8 16.25 -75.99 -18.32
CA LEU A 8 17.41 -75.20 -17.84
C LEU A 8 17.69 -73.75 -18.30
N SER A 9 17.90 -72.91 -17.28
CA SER A 9 19.04 -71.98 -17.06
C SER A 9 19.34 -70.89 -18.09
N ASN A 10 19.15 -69.63 -17.70
CA ASN A 10 20.12 -68.57 -18.01
C ASN A 10 20.25 -67.56 -16.86
N LYS A 11 21.46 -67.46 -16.32
CA LYS A 11 21.92 -66.39 -15.42
C LYS A 11 22.08 -65.10 -16.23
N PHE A 12 21.45 -64.01 -15.82
CA PHE A 12 21.95 -62.67 -16.12
C PHE A 12 21.82 -61.80 -14.86
N GLY A 13 22.97 -61.34 -14.38
CA GLY A 13 23.11 -60.64 -13.12
C GLY A 13 22.48 -59.25 -13.15
N TYR A 14 21.70 -58.94 -12.13
CA TYR A 14 21.30 -57.56 -11.84
C TYR A 14 22.50 -56.81 -11.29
N ARG A 15 23.04 -55.87 -12.08
CA ARG A 15 23.97 -54.84 -11.61
C ARG A 15 23.25 -54.01 -10.54
N LYS A 16 23.81 -53.94 -9.33
CA LYS A 16 23.39 -52.96 -8.31
C LYS A 16 23.60 -51.56 -8.90
N MET A 17 22.51 -50.82 -9.06
CA MET A 17 22.56 -49.40 -9.41
C MET A 17 23.18 -48.66 -8.22
N ALA A 18 24.34 -48.04 -8.45
CA ALA A 18 24.96 -47.15 -7.48
C ALA A 18 24.07 -45.91 -7.30
N THR A 19 23.80 -45.52 -6.06
CA THR A 19 23.14 -44.26 -5.69
C THR A 19 24.20 -43.17 -5.47
N PRO A 20 24.30 -42.15 -6.34
CA PRO A 20 25.14 -40.99 -6.06
C PRO A 20 24.36 -39.96 -5.23
N SER A 21 24.73 -39.93 -3.96
CA SER A 21 24.78 -38.82 -2.99
C SER A 21 23.60 -37.84 -2.86
N THR A 22 22.91 -37.94 -1.72
CA THR A 22 21.95 -37.00 -1.14
C THR A 22 22.47 -35.54 -1.06
N LEU A 23 23.80 -35.34 -1.08
CA LEU A 23 24.44 -34.02 -1.06
C LEU A 23 24.25 -33.24 -2.37
N CYS A 24 24.19 -33.92 -3.52
CA CYS A 24 24.03 -33.28 -4.83
C CYS A 24 22.59 -32.80 -5.06
N CYS A 25 21.61 -33.57 -4.56
CA CYS A 25 20.20 -33.17 -4.58
C CYS A 25 19.92 -31.98 -3.66
N ALA A 26 20.57 -31.88 -2.50
CA ALA A 26 20.35 -30.78 -1.57
C ALA A 26 20.81 -29.42 -2.14
N VAL A 27 21.93 -29.38 -2.87
CA VAL A 27 22.43 -28.14 -3.49
C VAL A 27 21.51 -27.68 -4.63
N LEU A 28 20.97 -28.61 -5.43
CA LEU A 28 20.00 -28.29 -6.48
C LEU A 28 18.66 -27.81 -5.91
N LEU A 29 18.21 -28.35 -4.78
CA LEU A 29 16.98 -27.95 -4.10
C LEU A 29 17.09 -26.57 -3.43
N PHE A 30 18.30 -26.10 -3.07
CA PHE A 30 18.53 -24.76 -2.52
C PHE A 30 18.82 -23.70 -3.59
N LEU A 31 19.40 -24.06 -4.74
CA LEU A 31 19.74 -23.10 -5.81
C LEU A 31 18.57 -22.81 -6.76
N PHE A 32 17.64 -23.75 -6.96
CA PHE A 32 16.46 -23.55 -7.81
C PHE A 32 15.49 -22.46 -7.31
N PRO A 33 15.13 -22.36 -6.00
CA PRO A 33 14.26 -21.29 -5.53
C PRO A 33 14.95 -19.90 -5.57
N LEU A 34 16.29 -19.85 -5.55
CA LEU A 34 17.03 -18.58 -5.67
C LEU A 34 16.93 -17.99 -7.08
N GLN A 35 16.88 -18.83 -8.12
CA GLN A 35 16.67 -18.40 -9.50
C GLN A 35 15.21 -18.04 -9.80
N PHE A 36 14.25 -18.64 -9.09
CA PHE A 36 12.82 -18.31 -9.24
C PHE A 36 12.45 -16.97 -8.57
N MET A 37 13.16 -16.56 -7.51
CA MET A 37 13.04 -15.22 -6.93
C MET A 37 13.71 -14.13 -7.77
N ALA A 38 14.57 -14.49 -8.73
CA ALA A 38 15.37 -13.53 -9.50
C ALA A 38 14.70 -13.05 -10.81
N THR A 39 13.54 -13.59 -11.20
CA THR A 39 12.98 -13.37 -12.55
C THR A 39 11.64 -12.66 -12.61
N THR A 40 11.08 -12.22 -11.49
CA THR A 40 9.88 -11.36 -11.50
C THR A 40 10.22 -9.99 -10.93
N THR A 41 11.06 -9.22 -11.63
CA THR A 41 10.99 -7.77 -11.45
C THR A 41 9.55 -7.38 -11.79
N PRO A 42 8.78 -6.76 -10.87
CA PRO A 42 7.50 -6.18 -11.25
C PRO A 42 7.79 -5.30 -12.45
N SER A 43 7.23 -5.62 -13.60
CA SER A 43 7.32 -4.79 -14.79
C SER A 43 6.12 -3.86 -14.77
N CYS A 44 6.28 -2.63 -15.26
CA CYS A 44 5.12 -1.80 -15.54
C CYS A 44 4.17 -2.64 -16.44
N PRO A 45 2.87 -2.76 -16.12
CA PRO A 45 1.95 -3.56 -16.91
C PRO A 45 2.06 -3.17 -18.39
N GLY A 46 2.30 -4.14 -19.26
CA GLY A 46 2.35 -3.92 -20.70
C GLY A 46 0.97 -3.47 -21.21
N ASP A 47 1.00 -2.42 -22.02
CA ASP A 47 -0.12 -1.57 -22.42
C ASP A 47 -1.36 -2.33 -22.97
N CYS A 48 -2.51 -2.09 -22.37
CA CYS A 48 -3.73 -1.86 -23.14
C CYS A 48 -3.84 -0.33 -23.26
N GLU A 49 -3.39 0.22 -24.38
CA GLU A 49 -3.19 1.66 -24.69
C GLU A 49 -1.94 2.32 -24.06
N PRO A 50 -1.22 3.20 -24.80
CA PRO A 50 -0.07 3.93 -24.26
C PRO A 50 -0.55 4.83 -23.13
N ASN A 51 -0.17 4.49 -21.90
CA ASN A 51 -0.35 5.43 -20.79
C ASN A 51 0.86 6.38 -20.80
N ASP A 52 0.73 7.50 -21.52
CA ASP A 52 1.75 8.54 -21.70
C ASP A 52 2.19 9.24 -20.39
N ALA A 53 1.64 8.84 -19.24
CA ALA A 53 1.96 9.38 -17.93
C ALA A 53 3.44 9.21 -17.57
N ASP A 54 4.12 10.35 -17.41
CA ASP A 54 5.52 10.39 -17.01
C ASP A 54 5.68 10.23 -15.49
N ASP A 55 6.93 10.29 -15.02
CA ASP A 55 7.23 10.19 -13.59
C ASP A 55 6.54 11.28 -12.76
N ASN A 56 6.46 12.52 -13.27
CA ASN A 56 5.84 13.62 -12.55
C ASN A 56 4.34 13.42 -12.47
N ASP A 57 3.69 12.97 -13.55
CA ASP A 57 2.25 12.66 -13.55
C ASP A 57 1.91 11.62 -12.48
N ARG A 58 2.75 10.59 -12.37
CA ARG A 58 2.60 9.52 -11.37
C ARG A 58 2.80 10.02 -9.94
N ILE A 59 3.78 10.90 -9.72
CA ILE A 59 4.02 11.52 -8.41
C ILE A 59 2.92 12.55 -8.07
N HIS A 60 2.38 13.27 -9.05
CA HIS A 60 1.25 14.18 -8.85
C HIS A 60 -0.04 13.43 -8.54
N PHE A 61 -0.25 12.26 -9.15
CA PHE A 61 -1.34 11.37 -8.75
C PHE A 61 -1.22 11.00 -7.27
N ALA A 62 -0.03 10.61 -6.82
CA ALA A 62 0.25 10.35 -5.40
C ALA A 62 -0.02 11.57 -4.53
N GLN A 63 0.35 12.77 -4.98
CA GLN A 63 0.13 14.00 -4.22
C GLN A 63 -1.34 14.26 -3.88
N ASN A 64 -2.30 13.82 -4.71
CA ASN A 64 -3.72 13.92 -4.37
C ASN A 64 -4.07 13.14 -3.09
N LEU A 65 -3.46 11.98 -2.88
CA LEU A 65 -3.65 11.16 -1.69
C LEU A 65 -2.96 11.80 -0.48
N GLU A 66 -1.76 12.34 -0.67
CA GLU A 66 -1.06 13.06 0.40
C GLU A 66 -1.83 14.31 0.86
N PHE A 67 -2.55 15.00 -0.04
CA PHE A 67 -3.47 16.07 0.36
C PHE A 67 -4.66 15.52 1.15
N LEU A 68 -5.30 14.44 0.68
CA LEU A 68 -6.43 13.81 1.38
C LEU A 68 -6.05 13.40 2.81
N GLU A 69 -4.92 12.75 2.98
CA GLU A 69 -4.45 12.27 4.27
C GLU A 69 -4.01 13.42 5.19
N ALA A 70 -3.26 14.40 4.68
CA ALA A 70 -2.88 15.58 5.45
C ALA A 70 -4.12 16.33 5.97
N GLU A 71 -5.07 16.61 5.10
CA GLU A 71 -6.31 17.29 5.50
C GLU A 71 -7.08 16.47 6.53
N PHE A 72 -7.33 15.19 6.25
CA PHE A 72 -8.11 14.35 7.16
C PHE A 72 -7.48 14.24 8.55
N PHE A 73 -6.17 13.96 8.63
CA PHE A 73 -5.47 13.80 9.92
C PHE A 73 -5.37 15.11 10.70
N LEU A 74 -5.04 16.23 10.04
CA LEU A 74 -4.95 17.54 10.69
C LEU A 74 -6.33 18.00 11.20
N TYR A 75 -7.39 17.84 10.39
CA TYR A 75 -8.74 18.15 10.85
C TYR A 75 -9.14 17.26 12.01
N GLY A 76 -8.98 15.94 11.91
CA GLY A 76 -9.38 15.02 12.98
C GLY A 76 -8.68 15.32 14.32
N ALA A 77 -7.37 15.58 14.30
CA ALA A 77 -6.62 15.85 15.52
C ALA A 77 -6.82 17.28 16.08
N LEU A 78 -6.84 18.29 15.20
CA LEU A 78 -6.66 19.70 15.57
C LEU A 78 -7.82 20.61 15.13
N GLY A 79 -8.72 20.13 14.27
CA GLY A 79 -9.85 20.90 13.74
C GLY A 79 -9.47 21.93 12.70
N LYS A 80 -8.27 21.85 12.13
CA LYS A 80 -7.75 22.77 11.11
C LYS A 80 -6.95 21.99 10.07
N GLY A 81 -7.03 22.42 8.81
CA GLY A 81 -6.38 21.75 7.68
C GLY A 81 -4.98 22.25 7.38
N LEU A 82 -4.47 21.86 6.21
CA LEU A 82 -3.12 22.19 5.72
C LEU A 82 -2.85 23.71 5.71
N ASP A 83 -3.89 24.51 5.41
CA ASP A 83 -3.80 25.97 5.31
C ASP A 83 -3.35 26.65 6.62
N ALA A 84 -3.55 25.99 7.76
CA ALA A 84 -3.12 26.51 9.06
C ALA A 84 -1.63 26.27 9.37
N PHE A 85 -0.93 25.49 8.54
CA PHE A 85 0.46 25.08 8.78
C PHE A 85 1.37 25.40 7.60
N GLU A 86 0.94 25.07 6.38
CA GLU A 86 1.69 25.24 5.13
C GLU A 86 0.75 25.72 4.00
N PRO A 87 0.19 26.95 4.11
CA PRO A 87 -0.79 27.46 3.14
C PRO A 87 -0.28 27.51 1.71
N GLU A 88 1.03 27.70 1.52
CA GLU A 88 1.67 27.74 0.20
C GLU A 88 1.58 26.39 -0.54
N PHE A 89 1.44 25.27 0.17
CA PHE A 89 1.34 23.95 -0.45
C PHE A 89 0.01 23.72 -1.15
N ALA A 90 -1.06 24.43 -0.74
CA ALA A 90 -2.34 24.38 -1.43
C ALA A 90 -2.27 24.95 -2.85
N LYS A 91 -1.30 25.84 -3.13
CA LYS A 91 -1.07 26.45 -4.46
C LYS A 91 -2.34 27.04 -5.09
N GLY A 92 -3.14 27.71 -4.26
CA GLY A 92 -4.43 28.31 -4.66
C GLY A 92 -5.60 27.32 -4.78
N GLY A 93 -5.40 26.04 -4.45
CA GLY A 93 -6.46 25.04 -4.36
C GLY A 93 -7.43 25.30 -3.21
N PRO A 94 -8.72 24.95 -3.36
CA PRO A 94 -9.74 25.23 -2.35
C PRO A 94 -9.55 24.38 -1.09
N PRO A 95 -10.00 24.85 0.10
CA PRO A 95 -9.98 24.04 1.32
C PRO A 95 -10.91 22.82 1.19
N PRO A 96 -10.67 21.75 1.98
CA PRO A 96 -11.51 20.57 1.93
C PRO A 96 -12.90 20.82 2.51
N ILE A 97 -13.86 20.01 2.09
CA ILE A 97 -15.25 20.04 2.57
C ILE A 97 -15.39 19.15 3.80
N GLY A 98 -16.15 19.62 4.80
CA GLY A 98 -16.63 18.78 5.90
C GLY A 98 -15.59 18.37 6.94
N GLY A 99 -14.36 18.88 6.86
CA GLY A 99 -13.32 18.64 7.85
C GLY A 99 -13.70 19.20 9.22
N ARG A 100 -13.57 18.38 10.27
CA ARG A 100 -13.80 18.81 11.66
C ARG A 100 -12.92 18.03 12.64
N ARG A 101 -12.83 18.55 13.86
CA ARG A 101 -12.14 17.85 14.95
C ARG A 101 -12.92 16.60 15.35
N ALA A 102 -12.23 15.46 15.37
CA ALA A 102 -12.78 14.20 15.82
C ALA A 102 -12.79 14.13 17.36
N ASN A 103 -13.75 13.39 17.90
CA ASN A 103 -13.83 13.09 19.33
C ASN A 103 -12.86 11.94 19.68
N LEU A 104 -11.58 12.28 19.77
CA LEU A 104 -10.49 11.35 20.06
C LEU A 104 -10.05 11.43 21.52
N ASP A 105 -9.68 10.29 22.11
CA ASP A 105 -8.96 10.28 23.38
C ASP A 105 -7.58 10.94 23.25
N TYR A 106 -6.95 11.25 24.39
CA TYR A 106 -5.69 11.99 24.40
C TYR A 106 -4.58 11.29 23.59
N LEU A 107 -4.43 9.97 23.73
CA LEU A 107 -3.36 9.23 23.06
C LEU A 107 -3.63 9.14 21.56
N THR A 108 -4.83 8.73 21.17
CA THR A 108 -5.22 8.61 19.75
C THR A 108 -5.09 9.94 19.03
N ARG A 109 -5.54 11.04 19.65
CA ARG A 109 -5.39 12.39 19.09
C ARG A 109 -3.93 12.76 18.84
N ARG A 110 -3.03 12.47 19.78
CA ARG A 110 -1.59 12.75 19.64
C ARG A 110 -0.98 11.96 18.49
N ILE A 111 -1.37 10.70 18.34
CA ILE A 111 -0.86 9.86 17.24
C ILE A 111 -1.36 10.36 15.88
N VAL A 112 -2.66 10.68 15.76
CA VAL A 112 -3.25 11.24 14.54
C VAL A 112 -2.62 12.59 14.19
N GLU A 113 -2.28 13.41 15.20
CA GLU A 113 -1.55 14.66 15.02
C GLU A 113 -0.17 14.41 14.38
N GLU A 114 0.59 13.43 14.87
CA GLU A 114 1.87 13.06 14.26
C GLU A 114 1.71 12.57 12.82
N PHE A 115 0.65 11.80 12.51
CA PHE A 115 0.34 11.42 11.12
C PHE A 115 0.14 12.66 10.25
N GLY A 116 -0.67 13.63 10.70
CA GLY A 116 -0.86 14.89 9.97
C GLY A 116 0.45 15.63 9.66
N TYR A 117 1.39 15.67 10.61
CA TYR A 117 2.72 16.27 10.38
C TYR A 117 3.58 15.47 9.41
N GLN A 118 3.48 14.14 9.39
CA GLN A 118 4.16 13.29 8.41
C GLN A 118 3.64 13.58 6.99
N GLU A 119 2.33 13.73 6.82
CA GLU A 119 1.73 14.02 5.50
C GLU A 119 2.05 15.43 4.98
N ILE A 120 2.25 16.40 5.86
CA ILE A 120 2.86 17.69 5.49
C ILE A 120 4.28 17.47 4.94
N GLY A 121 5.06 16.59 5.57
CA GLY A 121 6.39 16.21 5.11
C GLY A 121 6.40 15.59 3.72
N HIS A 122 5.43 14.71 3.41
CA HIS A 122 5.26 14.12 2.07
C HIS A 122 4.95 15.18 1.01
N ASN A 123 3.99 16.07 1.28
CA ASN A 123 3.67 17.18 0.39
C ASN A 123 4.90 18.06 0.13
N ARG A 124 5.68 18.36 1.19
CA ARG A 124 6.92 19.14 1.07
C ARG A 124 7.93 18.46 0.14
N GLU A 125 8.11 17.15 0.27
CA GLU A 125 9.05 16.41 -0.56
C GLU A 125 8.60 16.40 -2.03
N ILE A 126 7.32 16.18 -2.30
CA ILE A 126 6.76 16.22 -3.66
C ILE A 126 6.93 17.62 -4.27
N VAL A 127 6.52 18.67 -3.55
CA VAL A 127 6.66 20.07 -4.00
C VAL A 127 8.12 20.40 -4.33
N ARG A 128 9.07 19.97 -3.50
CA ARG A 128 10.51 20.16 -3.76
C ARG A 128 11.00 19.48 -5.04
N ARG A 129 10.43 18.33 -5.40
CA ARG A 129 10.92 17.49 -6.52
C ARG A 129 10.27 17.82 -7.84
N THR A 130 8.96 18.02 -7.84
CA THR A 130 8.16 18.16 -9.07
C THR A 130 7.61 19.57 -9.26
N GLY A 131 7.79 20.43 -8.25
CA GLY A 131 7.06 21.68 -8.14
C GLY A 131 5.71 21.48 -7.44
N GLY A 132 5.07 20.32 -7.55
CA GLY A 132 3.76 20.00 -6.95
C GLY A 132 2.56 20.61 -7.68
N ILE A 133 1.36 20.11 -7.38
CA ILE A 133 0.08 20.53 -7.99
C ILE A 133 -0.77 21.40 -7.05
N PRO A 134 -1.72 22.20 -7.58
CA PRO A 134 -2.81 22.75 -6.78
C PRO A 134 -3.56 21.67 -6.04
N ARG A 135 -3.86 21.90 -4.75
CA ARG A 135 -4.69 21.00 -3.94
C ARG A 135 -6.04 20.80 -4.64
N PRO A 136 -6.48 19.57 -4.92
CA PRO A 136 -7.81 19.33 -5.47
C PRO A 136 -8.89 19.64 -4.42
N LEU A 137 -10.13 19.84 -4.87
CA LEU A 137 -11.26 19.86 -3.94
C LEU A 137 -11.46 18.45 -3.36
N ILE A 138 -11.28 18.32 -2.05
CA ILE A 138 -11.38 17.05 -1.34
C ILE A 138 -12.58 17.12 -0.41
N ASP A 139 -13.39 16.07 -0.40
CA ASP A 139 -14.51 15.94 0.53
C ASP A 139 -14.17 14.91 1.61
N ILE A 140 -13.95 15.40 2.83
CA ILE A 140 -13.69 14.59 4.02
C ILE A 140 -14.88 14.63 4.98
N SER A 141 -16.08 14.96 4.50
CA SER A 141 -17.29 15.01 5.32
C SER A 141 -17.73 13.62 5.78
N SER A 142 -18.47 13.59 6.89
CA SER A 142 -19.08 12.35 7.41
C SER A 142 -19.98 11.67 6.37
N GLU A 143 -20.68 12.44 5.52
CA GLU A 143 -21.53 11.90 4.46
C GLU A 143 -20.74 11.14 3.38
N SER A 144 -19.53 11.62 3.05
CA SER A 144 -18.64 10.93 2.10
C SER A 144 -18.09 9.63 2.67
N PHE A 145 -17.74 9.62 3.96
CA PHE A 145 -17.37 8.38 4.65
C PHE A 145 -18.55 7.42 4.82
N ALA A 146 -19.75 7.91 5.15
CA ALA A 146 -20.96 7.09 5.21
C ALA A 146 -21.17 6.32 3.90
N LYS A 147 -21.12 7.00 2.75
CA LYS A 147 -21.23 6.35 1.43
C LYS A 147 -20.15 5.29 1.19
N LEU A 148 -18.91 5.56 1.61
CA LEU A 148 -17.81 4.59 1.47
C LEU A 148 -18.08 3.32 2.29
N PHE A 149 -18.48 3.49 3.55
CA PHE A 149 -18.72 2.36 4.45
C PHE A 149 -20.01 1.61 4.12
N ASP A 150 -21.07 2.29 3.68
CA ASP A 150 -22.30 1.66 3.18
C ASP A 150 -21.98 0.77 1.97
N LYS A 151 -21.18 1.27 1.03
CA LYS A 151 -20.75 0.50 -0.14
C LYS A 151 -19.90 -0.71 0.27
N ALA A 152 -19.02 -0.55 1.26
CA ALA A 152 -18.19 -1.65 1.76
C ALA A 152 -19.03 -2.71 2.52
N ALA A 153 -20.06 -2.29 3.25
CA ALA A 153 -20.98 -3.16 3.97
C ALA A 153 -22.00 -3.84 3.03
N GLY A 154 -22.31 -3.23 1.89
CA GLY A 154 -23.32 -3.69 0.93
C GLY A 154 -24.76 -3.26 1.28
N TYR A 155 -24.93 -2.38 2.28
CA TYR A 155 -26.21 -1.82 2.71
C TYR A 155 -25.97 -0.50 3.45
N ASN A 156 -27.01 0.31 3.62
CA ASN A 156 -26.91 1.58 4.33
C ASN A 156 -26.83 1.34 5.85
N LEU A 157 -25.76 1.82 6.48
CA LEU A 157 -25.60 1.76 7.94
C LEU A 157 -26.59 2.71 8.63
N ASP A 158 -27.14 2.26 9.76
CA ASP A 158 -28.03 3.06 10.62
C ASP A 158 -27.57 2.98 12.08
N PRO A 159 -27.03 4.07 12.67
CA PRO A 159 -26.82 5.38 12.04
C PRO A 159 -25.71 5.35 10.94
N PRO A 160 -25.68 6.34 10.02
CA PRO A 160 -24.63 6.46 9.03
C PRO A 160 -23.24 6.51 9.66
N PHE A 161 -22.24 5.93 8.98
CA PHE A 161 -20.87 5.95 9.49
C PHE A 161 -20.32 7.38 9.55
N ASP A 162 -19.88 7.78 10.74
CA ASP A 162 -19.26 9.07 11.00
C ASP A 162 -17.85 8.87 11.57
N PRO A 163 -16.77 9.23 10.83
CA PRO A 163 -15.43 9.05 11.33
C PRO A 163 -15.10 9.95 12.53
N TYR A 164 -15.81 11.07 12.72
CA TYR A 164 -15.45 12.06 13.75
C TYR A 164 -16.10 11.79 15.11
N GLU A 165 -16.98 10.79 15.22
CA GLU A 165 -17.83 10.54 16.39
C GLU A 165 -17.07 9.92 17.57
N ASP A 166 -16.15 8.99 17.28
CA ASP A 166 -15.38 8.26 18.30
C ASP A 166 -14.04 7.73 17.74
N PRO A 167 -13.09 7.34 18.62
CA PRO A 167 -11.78 6.87 18.20
C PRO A 167 -11.82 5.65 17.28
N ILE A 168 -12.74 4.70 17.49
CA ILE A 168 -12.79 3.45 16.73
C ILE A 168 -13.22 3.73 15.30
N LYS A 169 -14.29 4.51 15.10
CA LYS A 169 -14.73 4.91 13.76
C LYS A 169 -13.65 5.74 13.05
N TYR A 170 -12.99 6.65 13.76
CA TYR A 170 -11.89 7.41 13.19
C TYR A 170 -10.75 6.48 12.72
N MET A 171 -10.32 5.54 13.56
CA MET A 171 -9.27 4.57 13.22
C MET A 171 -9.65 3.64 12.05
N LEU A 172 -10.92 3.25 11.93
CA LEU A 172 -11.41 2.50 10.75
C LEU A 172 -11.29 3.32 9.46
N ALA A 173 -11.61 4.62 9.51
CA ALA A 173 -11.42 5.52 8.38
C ALA A 173 -9.93 5.73 8.05
N VAL A 174 -9.08 5.88 9.08
CA VAL A 174 -7.61 5.93 8.92
C VAL A 174 -7.06 4.62 8.35
N TYR A 175 -7.69 3.46 8.53
CA TYR A 175 -7.26 2.23 7.85
C TYR A 175 -7.61 2.24 6.36
N ALA A 176 -8.77 2.80 6.00
CA ALA A 176 -9.31 2.75 4.65
C ALA A 176 -8.52 3.61 3.65
N ILE A 177 -8.09 4.81 4.05
CA ILE A 177 -7.45 5.79 3.15
C ILE A 177 -6.02 5.37 2.74
N PRO A 178 -5.07 5.09 3.66
CA PRO A 178 -3.68 4.80 3.34
C PRO A 178 -3.49 3.46 2.64
N TYR A 179 -4.44 2.53 2.80
CA TYR A 179 -4.43 1.27 2.06
C TYR A 179 -4.48 1.50 0.55
N VAL A 180 -5.24 2.51 0.09
CA VAL A 180 -5.29 2.87 -1.33
C VAL A 180 -3.96 3.50 -1.78
N GLY A 181 -3.36 4.37 -0.96
CA GLY A 181 -2.06 5.00 -1.23
C GLY A 181 -0.92 3.98 -1.35
N LEU A 182 -0.79 3.07 -0.38
CA LEU A 182 0.26 2.06 -0.39
C LEU A 182 0.19 1.17 -1.64
N ASN A 183 -1.01 0.71 -2.02
CA ASN A 183 -1.20 -0.10 -3.21
C ASN A 183 -0.88 0.68 -4.49
N GLY A 184 -1.27 1.96 -4.56
CA GLY A 184 -0.93 2.85 -5.65
C GLY A 184 0.58 3.03 -5.82
N TYR A 185 1.32 3.23 -4.73
CA TYR A 185 2.77 3.48 -4.76
C TYR A 185 3.58 2.23 -5.11
N VAL A 186 3.19 1.08 -4.55
CA VAL A 186 3.81 -0.21 -4.90
C VAL A 186 3.57 -0.54 -6.38
N GLY A 187 2.34 -0.32 -6.87
CA GLY A 187 1.98 -0.53 -8.28
C GLY A 187 2.66 0.44 -9.25
N THR A 188 2.96 1.66 -8.80
CA THR A 188 3.63 2.70 -9.60
C THR A 188 5.14 2.50 -9.68
N ASN A 189 5.75 1.90 -8.66
CA ASN A 189 7.20 1.72 -8.56
C ASN A 189 7.89 1.16 -9.82
N PRO A 190 7.39 0.11 -10.50
CA PRO A 190 8.03 -0.42 -11.69
C PRO A 190 7.90 0.48 -12.94
N CYS A 191 6.99 1.45 -12.91
CA CYS A 191 6.76 2.40 -14.00
C CYS A 191 7.61 3.67 -13.89
N LEU A 192 8.21 3.95 -12.73
CA LEU A 192 9.07 5.12 -12.52
C LEU A 192 10.43 4.93 -13.21
N LYS A 193 10.87 5.94 -13.96
CA LYS A 193 12.11 5.91 -14.75
C LYS A 193 13.27 6.63 -14.04
N LYS A 194 13.00 7.80 -13.45
CA LYS A 194 14.03 8.66 -12.83
C LYS A 194 14.33 8.19 -11.40
N PHE A 195 15.62 8.22 -11.03
CA PHE A 195 16.07 7.90 -9.67
C PHE A 195 15.39 8.76 -8.60
N ALA A 196 15.24 10.06 -8.89
CA ALA A 196 14.62 10.99 -7.97
C ALA A 196 13.16 10.62 -7.65
N SER A 197 12.37 10.21 -8.64
CA SER A 197 10.98 9.80 -8.46
C SER A 197 10.88 8.48 -7.70
N LYS A 198 11.74 7.51 -8.02
CA LYS A 198 11.83 6.24 -7.28
C LYS A 198 12.12 6.48 -5.79
N GLN A 199 13.00 7.43 -5.47
CA GLN A 199 13.31 7.76 -4.08
C GLN A 199 12.10 8.36 -3.35
N VAL A 200 11.35 9.27 -3.98
CA VAL A 200 10.10 9.81 -3.39
C VAL A 200 9.12 8.68 -3.14
N ASN A 201 8.81 7.89 -4.17
CA ASN A 201 7.86 6.80 -4.08
C ASN A 201 8.25 5.78 -2.99
N LYS A 202 9.53 5.46 -2.86
CA LYS A 202 10.04 4.59 -1.78
C LYS A 202 9.81 5.20 -0.40
N ASN A 203 10.08 6.50 -0.23
CA ASN A 203 9.86 7.18 1.05
C ASN A 203 8.37 7.17 1.44
N LEU A 204 7.48 7.44 0.47
CA LEU A 204 6.03 7.34 0.68
C LEU A 204 5.63 5.92 1.11
N ILE A 205 6.09 4.88 0.42
CA ILE A 205 5.80 3.48 0.77
C ILE A 205 6.21 3.15 2.21
N LEU A 206 7.43 3.52 2.61
CA LEU A 206 7.95 3.19 3.95
C LEU A 206 7.10 3.81 5.05
N LEU A 207 6.75 5.09 4.92
CA LEU A 207 5.99 5.80 5.95
C LEU A 207 4.52 5.36 6.00
N LYS A 208 3.88 5.02 4.87
CA LYS A 208 2.53 4.43 4.88
C LYS A 208 2.51 3.05 5.57
N ALA A 209 3.59 2.28 5.47
CA ALA A 209 3.72 1.03 6.21
C ALA A 209 3.80 1.26 7.73
N ASP A 210 4.54 2.28 8.17
CA ASP A 210 4.63 2.65 9.59
C ASP A 210 3.27 3.06 10.18
N ILE A 211 2.50 3.88 9.46
CA ILE A 211 1.13 4.27 9.85
C ILE A 211 0.26 3.02 10.04
N LYS A 212 0.34 2.07 9.10
CA LYS A 212 -0.41 0.81 9.15
C LYS A 212 0.00 -0.04 10.36
N ASP A 213 1.29 -0.15 10.65
CA ASP A 213 1.80 -0.95 11.77
C ASP A 213 1.39 -0.34 13.12
N ILE A 214 1.45 0.99 13.26
CA ILE A 214 0.95 1.71 14.45
C ILE A 214 -0.55 1.45 14.62
N LEU A 215 -1.32 1.51 13.54
CA LEU A 215 -2.76 1.28 13.58
C LEU A 215 -3.11 -0.15 14.01
N ILE A 216 -2.35 -1.15 13.55
CA ILE A 216 -2.52 -2.55 13.98
C ILE A 216 -2.29 -2.70 15.49
N ILE A 217 -1.32 -1.96 16.05
CA ILE A 217 -1.05 -1.97 17.49
C ILE A 217 -2.23 -1.35 18.25
N LEU A 218 -2.73 -0.20 17.82
CA LEU A 218 -3.81 0.53 18.49
C LEU A 218 -5.16 -0.19 18.45
N VAL A 219 -5.48 -0.91 17.38
CA VAL A 219 -6.74 -1.65 17.27
C VAL A 219 -6.71 -2.97 18.06
N LYS A 220 -5.53 -3.47 18.43
CA LYS A 220 -5.36 -4.73 19.18
C LYS A 220 -5.17 -4.54 20.69
N SER A 221 -4.93 -3.31 21.15
CA SER A 221 -4.76 -2.95 22.57
C SER A 221 -6.08 -2.59 23.23
#